data_AF-A0A3D5EM75-F1
#
_entry.id   AF-A0A3D5EM75-F1
#
_cell.length_a   1.000
_cell.length_b   1.000
_cell.length_c   1.000
_cell.angle_alpha   90.00
_cell.angle_beta   90.00
_cell.angle_gamma   90.00
#
_symmetry.space_group_name_H-M   'P 1'
#
loop_
_entity.id
_entity.type
_entity.pdbx_description
1 polymer ?
#
loop_
_entity_poly.entity_id
_entity_poly.type
_entity_poly.pdbx_seq_one_letter_code
_entity_poly.pdbx_strand_id
1 'polypeptide(L)' 'MLSNSGNRMLTDKEWKDVDSAYAARKPYCQYCDSSVGHDEIVHTGDLESLYIYEILFCCHSCRDKHAPCESFFKLEKQPD' A
#
# COMPACT_ATOMS: atom_id res chain seq x y z
N MET A 1 -18.52 -3.49 -28.20
CA MET A 1 -17.75 -2.45 -27.50
C MET A 1 -17.96 -2.70 -26.02
N LEU A 2 -16.96 -3.26 -25.34
CA LEU A 2 -17.03 -3.52 -23.89
C LEU A 2 -15.95 -2.66 -23.22
N SER A 3 -16.37 -2.01 -22.14
CA SER A 3 -15.84 -0.80 -21.54
C SER A 3 -14.33 -0.73 -21.33
N ASN A 4 -13.82 0.48 -21.49
CA ASN A 4 -12.53 0.95 -20.99
C ASN A 4 -12.27 0.43 -19.57
N SER A 5 -11.30 -0.47 -19.45
CA SER A 5 -10.55 -0.74 -18.22
C SER A 5 -9.68 0.50 -17.91
N GLY A 6 -10.33 1.61 -17.59
CA GLY A 6 -9.65 2.85 -17.25
C GLY A 6 -9.13 2.74 -15.83
N ASN A 7 -7.80 2.78 -15.66
CA ASN A 7 -7.21 3.24 -14.40
C ASN A 7 -7.91 4.55 -14.02
N ARG A 8 -8.81 4.51 -13.04
CA ARG A 8 -9.51 5.69 -12.57
C ARG A 8 -8.48 6.59 -11.91
N MET A 9 -8.22 7.74 -12.52
CA MET A 9 -7.32 8.73 -11.95
C MET A 9 -7.98 9.35 -10.72
N LEU A 10 -7.29 9.32 -9.58
CA LEU A 10 -7.76 9.96 -8.35
C LEU A 10 -7.80 11.48 -8.52
N THR A 11 -8.78 12.11 -7.89
CA THR A 11 -8.81 13.57 -7.72
C THR A 11 -7.78 14.01 -6.68
N ASP A 12 -7.42 15.31 -6.67
CA ASP A 12 -6.49 15.89 -5.69
C ASP A 12 -6.93 15.65 -4.24
N LYS A 13 -8.24 15.62 -3.99
CA LYS A 13 -8.77 15.33 -2.64
C LYS A 13 -8.52 13.88 -2.26
N GLU A 14 -8.76 12.96 -3.18
CA GLU A 14 -8.57 11.52 -2.95
C GLU A 14 -7.09 11.20 -2.76
N TRP A 15 -6.19 11.84 -3.50
CA TRP A 15 -4.75 11.75 -3.26
C TRP A 15 -4.36 12.24 -1.87
N LYS A 16 -4.90 13.37 -1.41
CA LYS A 16 -4.66 13.84 -0.03
C LYS A 16 -5.15 12.85 1.02
N ASP A 17 -6.28 12.19 0.79
CA ASP A 17 -6.80 11.18 1.71
C ASP A 17 -5.86 9.95 1.73
N VAL A 18 -5.34 9.52 0.57
CA VAL A 18 -4.33 8.45 0.43
C VAL A 18 -3.03 8.81 1.15
N ASP A 19 -2.48 10.00 0.91
CA ASP A 19 -1.25 10.47 1.54
C ASP A 19 -1.39 10.54 3.07
N SER A 20 -2.55 10.99 3.54
CA SER A 20 -2.85 11.07 4.98
C SER A 20 -2.93 9.67 5.61
N ALA A 21 -3.59 8.72 4.94
CA ALA A 21 -3.68 7.33 5.39
C ALA A 21 -2.29 6.65 5.39
N TYR A 22 -1.48 6.92 4.36
CA TYR A 22 -0.10 6.45 4.24
C TYR A 22 0.76 6.97 5.40
N ALA A 23 0.74 8.29 5.65
CA ALA A 23 1.53 8.92 6.70
C ALA A 23 1.16 8.42 8.11
N ALA A 24 -0.08 7.98 8.32
CA ALA A 24 -0.52 7.40 9.59
C ALA A 24 -0.09 5.94 9.78
N ARG A 25 0.34 5.25 8.71
CA ARG A 25 0.72 3.84 8.76
C ARG A 25 2.19 3.67 9.13
N LYS A 26 2.49 2.55 9.77
CA LYS A 26 3.85 2.13 10.12
C LYS A 26 4.08 0.72 9.58
N PRO A 27 4.44 0.57 8.29
CA PRO A 27 4.64 -0.72 7.68
C PRO A 27 5.78 -1.49 8.36
N TYR A 28 5.67 -2.81 8.37
CA TYR A 28 6.67 -3.71 8.92
C TYR A 28 6.70 -5.03 8.13
N CYS A 29 7.73 -5.83 8.33
CA CYS A 29 7.81 -7.14 7.69
C CYS A 29 6.95 -8.14 8.44
N GLN A 30 5.92 -8.73 7.82
CA GLN A 30 5.10 -9.77 8.46
C GLN A 30 5.85 -11.08 8.75
N TYR A 31 7.08 -11.23 8.23
CA TYR A 31 7.91 -12.42 8.42
C TYR A 31 8.96 -12.29 9.52
N CYS A 32 9.39 -11.06 9.84
CA CYS A 32 10.49 -10.84 10.79
C CYS A 32 10.31 -9.60 11.68
N ASP A 33 9.14 -8.95 11.62
CA ASP A 33 8.74 -7.77 12.38
C ASP A 33 9.66 -6.53 12.23
N SER A 34 10.63 -6.58 11.33
CA SER A 34 11.49 -5.45 11.02
C SER A 34 10.71 -4.32 10.35
N SER A 35 10.89 -3.09 10.84
CA SER A 35 10.41 -1.87 10.18
C SER A 35 11.46 -1.27 9.24
N VAL A 36 12.58 -1.96 8.99
CA VAL A 36 13.65 -1.50 8.10
C VAL A 36 13.43 -2.10 6.72
N GLY A 37 13.08 -1.25 5.77
CA GLY A 37 12.79 -1.63 4.40
C GLY A 37 12.47 -0.43 3.53
N HIS A 38 11.82 -0.71 2.41
CA HIS A 38 11.28 0.28 1.50
C HIS A 38 9.77 0.08 1.37
N ASP A 39 9.01 1.17 1.41
CA ASP A 39 7.59 1.20 1.15
C ASP A 39 7.22 2.02 -0.08
N GLU A 40 6.12 1.62 -0.72
CA GLU A 40 5.53 2.29 -1.87
C GLU A 40 4.00 2.14 -1.84
N ILE A 41 3.29 3.18 -2.30
CA ILE A 41 1.85 3.12 -2.53
C ILE A 41 1.60 2.43 -3.87
N VAL A 42 0.93 1.28 -3.85
CA VAL A 42 0.67 0.46 -5.03
C VAL A 42 -0.82 0.28 -5.26
N HIS A 43 -1.21 0.20 -6.52
CA HIS A 43 -2.59 -0.06 -6.92
C HIS A 43 -2.78 -1.57 -7.07
N THR A 44 -3.47 -2.21 -6.13
CA THR A 44 -3.63 -3.67 -6.11
C THR A 44 -4.99 -4.16 -6.60
N GLY A 45 -5.96 -3.24 -6.77
CA GLY A 45 -7.30 -3.60 -7.20
C GLY A 45 -8.17 -4.21 -6.10
N ASP A 46 -7.72 -4.20 -4.85
CA ASP A 46 -8.54 -4.58 -3.70
C ASP A 46 -9.64 -3.53 -3.47
N LEU A 47 -10.88 -3.90 -3.74
CA LEU A 47 -12.05 -3.02 -3.61
C LEU A 47 -12.33 -2.59 -2.17
N GLU A 48 -11.75 -3.28 -1.18
CA GLU A 48 -11.89 -2.95 0.23
C GLU A 48 -10.86 -1.93 0.73
N SER A 49 -9.82 -1.64 -0.06
CA SER A 49 -8.83 -0.63 0.30
C SER A 49 -9.26 0.76 -0.21
N LEU A 50 -8.81 1.80 0.49
CA LEU A 50 -9.08 3.18 0.12
C LEU A 50 -8.61 3.42 -1.32
N TYR A 51 -9.60 3.62 -2.20
CA TYR A 51 -9.42 3.77 -3.63
C TYR A 51 -8.54 2.70 -4.29
N ILE A 52 -8.65 1.43 -3.91
CA ILE A 52 -7.92 0.31 -4.55
C ILE A 52 -6.38 0.41 -4.44
N TYR A 53 -5.87 1.18 -3.47
CA TYR A 53 -4.44 1.31 -3.14
C TYR A 53 -4.08 0.63 -1.82
N GLU A 54 -2.86 0.11 -1.75
CA GLU A 54 -2.26 -0.47 -0.55
C GLU A 54 -0.82 0.03 -0.40
N ILE A 55 -0.24 -0.17 0.78
CA ILE A 55 1.20 0.01 0.99
C ILE A 55 1.89 -1.33 0.75
N LEU A 56 2.75 -1.40 -0.27
CA LEU A 56 3.75 -2.45 -0.40
C LEU A 56 4.93 -2.08 0.48
N PHE A 57 5.38 -3.00 1.33
CA PHE A 57 6.62 -2.88 2.09
C PHE A 57 7.53 -4.07 1.82
N CYS A 58 8.74 -3.85 1.30
CA CYS A 58 9.77 -4.90 1.21
C CYS A 58 10.88 -4.68 2.24
N CYS A 59 11.06 -5.67 3.10
CA CYS A 59 12.11 -5.68 4.11
C CYS A 59 13.49 -6.00 3.54
N HIS A 60 14.49 -5.18 3.89
CA HIS A 60 15.88 -5.40 3.46
C HIS A 60 16.44 -6.71 3.98
N SER A 61 16.25 -7.02 5.27
CA SER A 61 16.83 -8.22 5.88
C SER A 61 16.30 -9.53 5.28
N CYS A 62 15.02 -9.58 4.90
CA CYS A 62 14.45 -10.75 4.23
C CYS A 62 14.90 -10.83 2.77
N ARG A 63 14.90 -9.69 2.05
CA ARG A 63 15.39 -9.59 0.67
C ARG A 63 16.82 -10.10 0.55
N ASP A 64 17.72 -9.63 1.42
CA ASP A 64 19.15 -9.95 1.36
C ASP A 64 19.42 -11.45 1.64
N LYS A 65 18.48 -12.13 2.31
CA LYS A 65 18.51 -13.57 2.56
C LYS A 65 17.77 -14.39 1.50
N HIS A 66 17.24 -13.76 0.45
CA HIS A 66 16.37 -14.39 -0.55
C HIS A 66 15.13 -15.07 0.08
N ALA A 67 14.61 -14.50 1.16
CA ALA A 67 13.36 -14.90 1.80
C ALA A 67 12.22 -13.97 1.35
N PRO A 68 10.95 -14.37 1.52
CA PRO A 68 9.81 -13.47 1.31
C PRO A 68 9.99 -12.14 2.06
N CYS A 69 10.00 -11.02 1.33
CA CYS A 69 10.24 -9.69 1.91
C CYS A 69 9.02 -8.78 1.87
N GLU A 70 8.07 -9.05 0.98
CA GLU A 70 6.96 -8.17 0.63
C GLU A 70 5.78 -8.39 1.60
N SER A 71 5.23 -7.29 2.10
CA SER A 71 4.04 -7.25 2.93
C SER A 71 3.12 -6.15 2.41
N PHE A 72 1.82 -6.43 2.34
CA PHE A 72 0.82 -5.48 1.87
C PHE A 72 -0.02 -5.01 3.06
N PHE A 73 -0.24 -3.69 3.13
CA PHE A 73 -1.04 -3.07 4.16
C PHE A 73 -2.15 -2.26 3.52
N LYS A 74 -3.41 -2.61 3.85
CA LYS A 74 -4.56 -1.81 3.44
C LYS A 74 -4.42 -0.38 3.94
N LEU A 75 -4.70 0.55 3.04
CA LEU A 75 -4.99 1.93 3.39
C LEU A 75 -6.48 2.00 3.73
N GLU A 76 -6.79 2.44 4.94
CA GLU A 76 -8.16 2.61 5.41
C GLU A 76 -8.35 4.05 5.85
N LYS A 77 -9.58 4.57 5.69
CA LYS A 77 -9.91 5.88 6.26
C LYS A 77 -9.86 5.75 7.78
N GLN A 78 -9.05 6.56 8.45
CA GLN A 78 -9.08 6.63 9.92
C GLN A 78 -10.50 7.03 10.35
N PRO A 79 -11.08 6.38 11.37
CA PRO A 79 -12.35 6.83 11.92
C PRO A 79 -12.21 8.26 12.44
N ASP A 80 -13.15 9.12 12.07
CA ASP A 80 -13.21 10.54 12.45
C ASP A 80 -13.29 10.74 13.98
#